data_AF-A0A2H6LJ13-F1
#
_entry.id   AF-A0A2H6LJ13-F1
#
_cell.length_a   1.000
_cell.length_b   1.000
_cell.length_c   1.000
_cell.angle_alpha   90.00
_cell.angle_beta   90.00
_cell.angle_gamma   90.00
#
_symmetry.space_group_name_H-M   'P 1'
#
loop_
_entity.id
_entity.type
_entity.pdbx_description
1 polymer ?
#
loop_
_entity_poly.entity_id
_entity_poly.type
_entity_poly.pdbx_seq_one_letter_code
_entity_poly.pdbx_strand_id
1 'polypeptide(L)'
;MFQVIQSENIGLAYLEERFSLQLSEDERLFTEWLEDLLEVTNLDTQYLDRVKANFLSLVKRPPILENAVKMVILSPLLDLAGFYRELFVIATEESIEINELYKVLQILKKLSQVLT
;
A
#
# COMPACT_ATOMS: atom_id res chain seq x y z
N MET A 1 -14.99 1.47 28.55
CA MET A 1 -13.75 2.15 28.12
C MET A 1 -13.56 1.89 26.64
N PHE A 2 -13.29 2.92 25.84
CA PHE A 2 -13.02 2.79 24.41
C PHE A 2 -11.51 2.73 24.20
N GLN A 3 -11.03 1.81 23.37
CA GLN A 3 -9.62 1.66 23.05
C GLN A 3 -9.40 2.04 21.59
N VAL A 4 -8.65 3.13 21.37
CA VAL A 4 -8.20 3.55 20.04
C VAL A 4 -6.95 2.75 19.70
N ILE A 5 -6.91 2.15 18.50
CA ILE A 5 -5.76 1.41 17.98
C ILE A 5 -5.20 2.20 16.80
N GLN A 6 -3.88 2.40 16.77
CA GLN A 6 -3.21 3.05 15.64
C GLN A 6 -3.19 2.11 14.43
N SER A 7 -3.59 2.61 13.26
CA SER A 7 -3.73 1.81 12.03
C SER A 7 -2.42 1.14 11.59
N GLU A 8 -1.28 1.78 11.83
CA GLU A 8 0.06 1.24 11.54
C GLU A 8 0.40 -0.06 12.28
N ASN A 9 -0.32 -0.35 13.37
CA ASN A 9 -0.15 -1.56 14.18
C ASN A 9 -1.22 -2.63 13.89
N ILE A 10 -2.10 -2.39 12.91
CA ILE A 10 -3.17 -3.32 12.54
C ILE A 10 -2.72 -4.12 11.30
N GLY A 11 -2.52 -5.43 11.48
CA GLY A 11 -2.29 -6.38 10.38
C GLY A 11 -3.37 -7.44 10.29
N LEU A 12 -3.30 -8.28 9.25
CA LEU A 12 -4.29 -9.34 9.05
C LEU A 12 -4.33 -10.34 10.22
N ALA A 13 -3.18 -10.69 10.82
CA ALA A 13 -3.16 -11.57 11.99
C ALA A 13 -3.90 -10.96 13.19
N TYR A 14 -3.75 -9.65 13.42
CA TYR A 14 -4.48 -8.95 14.48
C TYR A 14 -5.99 -9.01 14.25
N LEU A 15 -6.43 -8.82 13.00
CA LEU A 15 -7.84 -8.86 12.63
C LEU A 15 -8.44 -10.26 12.77
N GLU A 16 -7.69 -11.29 12.37
CA GLU A 16 -8.06 -12.70 12.55
C GLU A 16 -8.18 -13.07 14.04
N GLU A 17 -7.17 -12.72 14.85
CA GLU A 17 -7.13 -13.09 16.27
C GLU A 17 -8.16 -12.33 17.10
N ARG A 18 -8.36 -11.04 16.82
CA ARG A 18 -9.20 -10.17 17.66
C ARG A 18 -10.67 -10.19 17.27
N PHE A 19 -10.96 -10.39 16.00
CA PHE A 19 -12.32 -10.28 15.46
C PHE A 19 -12.78 -11.54 14.74
N SER A 20 -11.96 -12.60 14.69
CA SER A 20 -12.26 -13.84 13.98
C SER A 20 -12.57 -13.63 12.50
N LEU A 21 -12.00 -12.57 11.90
CA LEU A 21 -12.12 -12.33 10.47
C LEU A 21 -11.31 -13.36 9.69
N GLN A 22 -11.73 -13.61 8.46
CA GLN A 22 -11.03 -14.45 7.51
C GLN A 22 -10.83 -13.68 6.21
N LEU A 23 -9.67 -13.84 5.59
CA LEU A 23 -9.44 -13.34 4.24
C LEU A 23 -10.30 -14.15 3.27
N SER A 24 -11.16 -13.48 2.51
CA SER A 24 -11.96 -14.12 1.48
C SER A 24 -11.17 -14.19 0.17
N GLU A 25 -11.15 -15.38 -0.43
CA GLU A 25 -10.65 -15.61 -1.79
C GLU A 25 -11.79 -15.76 -2.81
N ASP A 26 -13.03 -15.42 -2.42
CA ASP A 26 -14.17 -15.46 -3.34
C ASP A 26 -14.11 -14.28 -4.31
N GLU A 27 -13.77 -14.57 -5.56
CA GLU A 27 -13.70 -13.62 -6.67
C GLU A 27 -15.05 -12.93 -6.96
N ARG A 28 -16.17 -13.49 -6.48
CA ARG A 28 -17.51 -12.95 -6.69
C ARG A 28 -17.88 -11.81 -5.74
N LEU A 29 -17.01 -11.44 -4.80
CA LEU A 29 -17.27 -10.34 -3.86
C LEU A 29 -17.22 -8.96 -4.50
N PHE A 30 -16.43 -8.79 -5.56
CA PHE A 30 -16.23 -7.52 -6.26
C PHE A 30 -16.31 -7.75 -7.76
N THR A 31 -17.46 -8.25 -8.24
CA THR A 31 -17.67 -8.54 -9.66
C THR A 31 -17.53 -7.30 -10.53
N GLU A 32 -17.83 -6.11 -9.98
CA GLU A 32 -17.68 -4.83 -10.67
C GLU A 32 -16.22 -4.52 -11.03
N TRP A 33 -15.25 -5.16 -10.37
CA TRP A 33 -13.82 -5.00 -10.68
C TRP A 33 -13.35 -5.98 -11.75
N LEU A 34 -14.17 -6.99 -12.09
CA LEU A 34 -13.87 -8.03 -13.08
C LEU A 34 -14.53 -7.74 -14.43
N GLU A 35 -15.39 -6.72 -14.51
CA GLU A 35 -16.04 -6.28 -15.74
C GLU A 35 -15.04 -5.50 -16.63
N ASP A 36 -15.10 -5.72 -17.95
CA ASP A 36 -14.32 -5.02 -18.98
C ASP A 36 -12.78 -5.03 -18.79
N LEU A 37 -12.24 -6.03 -18.09
CA LEU A 37 -10.80 -6.21 -17.96
C LEU A 37 -10.17 -6.73 -19.25
N LEU A 38 -8.95 -6.27 -19.53
CA LEU A 38 -8.12 -6.84 -20.58
C LEU A 38 -7.71 -8.26 -20.20
N GLU A 39 -7.67 -9.16 -21.18
CA GLU A 39 -7.13 -10.51 -20.97
C GLU A 39 -5.64 -10.43 -20.60
N VAL A 40 -5.29 -11.03 -19.47
CA VAL A 40 -3.91 -11.25 -19.03
C VAL A 40 -3.48 -12.66 -19.40
N THR A 41 -2.20 -12.84 -19.73
CA THR A 41 -1.70 -14.17 -20.06
C THR A 41 -1.61 -15.05 -18.82
N ASN A 42 -1.54 -16.37 -19.01
CA ASN A 42 -1.30 -17.31 -17.91
C ASN A 42 0.02 -17.02 -17.18
N LEU A 43 1.04 -16.53 -17.89
CA LEU A 43 2.33 -16.18 -17.29
C LEU A 43 2.21 -14.93 -16.41
N ASP A 44 1.50 -13.90 -16.90
CA ASP A 44 1.25 -12.68 -16.13
C ASP A 44 0.43 -13.00 -14.88
N THR A 45 -0.58 -13.87 -15.01
CA THR A 45 -1.41 -14.33 -13.89
C THR A 45 -0.55 -14.99 -12.80
N GLN A 46 0.31 -15.94 -13.16
CA GLN A 46 1.22 -16.59 -12.20
C GLN A 46 2.16 -15.60 -11.51
N TYR A 47 2.63 -14.59 -12.25
CA TYR A 47 3.46 -13.53 -11.70
C TYR A 47 2.66 -12.68 -10.69
N LEU A 48 1.46 -12.25 -11.06
CA LEU A 48 0.57 -11.46 -10.20
C LEU A 48 0.16 -12.23 -8.94
N ASP A 49 -0.12 -13.52 -9.04
CA ASP A 49 -0.41 -14.38 -7.89
C ASP A 49 0.75 -14.40 -6.88
N ARG A 50 1.99 -14.45 -7.38
CA ARG A 50 3.18 -14.38 -6.53
C ARG A 50 3.29 -13.02 -5.85
N VAL A 51 3.05 -11.92 -6.56
CA VAL A 51 3.05 -10.56 -5.97
C VAL A 51 1.97 -10.44 -4.90
N LYS A 52 0.74 -10.92 -5.16
CA LYS A 52 -0.36 -10.98 -4.19
C LYS A 52 0.03 -11.76 -2.95
N ALA A 53 0.57 -12.98 -3.10
CA ALA A 53 1.00 -13.81 -1.98
C ALA A 53 2.07 -13.12 -1.12
N ASN A 54 3.06 -12.49 -1.75
CA ASN A 54 4.10 -11.77 -1.02
C ASN A 54 3.54 -10.56 -0.26
N PHE A 55 2.61 -9.81 -0.88
CA PHE A 55 1.91 -8.71 -0.22
C PHE A 55 1.13 -9.18 1.00
N LEU A 56 0.34 -10.25 0.87
CA LEU A 56 -0.42 -10.82 1.98
C LEU A 56 0.49 -11.28 3.13
N SER A 57 1.66 -11.82 2.81
CA SER A 57 2.68 -12.15 3.81
C SER A 57 3.23 -10.91 4.51
N LEU A 58 3.48 -9.83 3.76
CA LEU A 58 4.00 -8.56 4.29
C LEU A 58 3.01 -7.89 5.24
N VAL A 59 1.72 -7.88 4.89
CA VAL A 59 0.67 -7.22 5.68
C VAL A 59 0.11 -8.08 6.81
N LYS A 60 0.54 -9.35 6.90
CA LYS A 60 0.11 -10.26 7.95
C LYS A 60 0.48 -9.73 9.33
N ARG A 61 1.70 -9.21 9.49
CA ARG A 61 2.24 -8.70 10.76
C ARG A 61 3.00 -7.39 10.53
N PRO A 62 2.44 -6.23 10.94
CA PRO A 62 3.13 -4.94 10.86
C PRO A 62 4.34 -4.89 11.81
N PRO A 63 5.24 -3.90 11.65
CA PRO A 63 5.15 -2.73 10.76
C PRO A 63 5.47 -3.05 9.30
N ILE A 64 4.68 -2.50 8.38
CA ILE A 64 4.96 -2.54 6.95
C ILE A 64 5.84 -1.35 6.61
N LEU A 65 7.09 -1.61 6.24
CA LEU A 65 8.00 -0.56 5.81
C LEU A 65 7.72 -0.18 4.36
N GLU A 66 7.74 1.11 4.07
CA GLU A 66 7.54 1.65 2.72
C GLU A 66 8.51 1.03 1.70
N ASN A 67 9.79 0.88 2.06
CA ASN A 67 10.78 0.21 1.20
C ASN A 67 10.43 -1.25 0.92
N ALA A 68 9.84 -1.96 1.89
CA ALA A 68 9.39 -3.34 1.66
C ALA A 68 8.22 -3.37 0.67
N VAL A 69 7.28 -2.43 0.76
CA VAL A 69 6.20 -2.26 -0.22
C VAL A 69 6.75 -1.97 -1.61
N LYS A 70 7.72 -1.04 -1.71
CA LYS A 70 8.40 -0.71 -2.96
C LYS A 70 9.02 -1.97 -3.60
N MET A 71 9.77 -2.75 -2.83
CA MET A 71 10.48 -3.93 -3.33
C MET A 71 9.55 -5.12 -3.66
N VAL A 72 8.54 -5.36 -2.84
CA VAL A 72 7.73 -6.59 -2.90
C VAL A 72 6.52 -6.45 -3.82
N ILE A 73 6.05 -5.22 -4.04
CA ILE A 73 4.83 -4.95 -4.78
C ILE A 73 5.11 -4.02 -5.96
N LEU A 74 5.56 -2.79 -5.69
CA LEU A 74 5.63 -1.76 -6.73
C LEU A 74 6.64 -2.12 -7.81
N SER A 75 7.86 -2.50 -7.43
CA SER A 75 8.90 -2.84 -8.40
C SER A 75 8.50 -4.02 -9.31
N PRO A 76 7.97 -5.14 -8.78
CA PRO A 76 7.44 -6.22 -9.61
C PRO A 76 6.34 -5.79 -10.59
N LEU A 77 5.38 -4.97 -10.14
CA LEU A 77 4.28 -4.52 -11.00
C LEU A 77 4.76 -3.56 -12.10
N LEU A 78 5.70 -2.68 -11.76
CA LEU A 78 6.29 -1.75 -12.73
C LEU A 78 7.11 -2.49 -13.79
N ASP A 79 7.85 -3.53 -13.38
CA ASP A 79 8.57 -4.40 -14.31
C ASP A 79 7.61 -5.14 -15.25
N LEU A 80 6.57 -5.77 -14.70
CA LEU A 80 5.55 -6.48 -15.48
C LEU A 80 4.87 -5.58 -16.51
N ALA A 81 4.55 -4.33 -16.13
CA ALA A 81 3.95 -3.34 -17.01
C ALA A 81 4.95 -2.71 -18.01
N GLY A 82 6.25 -3.05 -17.92
CA GLY A 82 7.27 -2.55 -18.83
C GLY A 82 7.74 -1.12 -18.57
N PHE A 83 7.45 -0.53 -17.40
CA PHE A 83 7.84 0.84 -17.05
C PHE A 83 9.36 1.03 -16.85
N TYR A 84 10.13 -0.06 -16.84
CA TYR A 84 11.59 -0.03 -16.81
C TYR A 84 12.24 -0.04 -18.20
N ARG A 85 11.42 -0.05 -19.26
CA ARG A 85 11.88 -0.04 -20.65
C ARG A 85 11.97 1.38 -21.19
N GLU A 86 12.59 1.50 -22.37
CA GLU A 86 12.65 2.75 -23.14
C GLU A 86 11.25 3.36 -23.32
N LEU A 87 11.18 4.69 -23.45
CA LEU A 87 10.00 5.57 -23.33
C LEU A 87 9.63 5.98 -21.89
N PHE A 88 10.18 5.32 -20.88
CA PHE A 88 10.02 5.69 -19.48
C PHE A 88 11.36 5.95 -18.80
N VAL A 89 11.40 6.92 -17.88
CA VAL A 89 12.58 7.22 -17.06
C VAL A 89 12.16 7.15 -15.60
N ILE A 90 12.85 6.30 -14.83
CA ILE A 90 12.63 6.18 -13.40
C ILE A 90 13.25 7.39 -12.71
N ALA A 91 12.44 8.15 -11.98
CA ALA A 91 12.91 9.13 -11.01
C ALA A 91 12.69 8.57 -9.60
N THR A 92 13.67 8.75 -8.73
CA THR A 92 13.49 8.49 -7.29
C THR A 92 12.80 9.69 -6.66
N GLU A 93 12.01 9.47 -5.60
CA GLU A 93 11.47 10.57 -4.81
C GLU A 93 12.60 11.52 -4.37
N GLU A 94 12.35 12.81 -4.51
CA GLU A 94 13.23 13.83 -3.95
C GLU A 94 13.11 13.78 -2.43
N SER A 95 14.25 13.65 -1.73
CA SER A 95 14.27 13.70 -0.28
C SER A 95 13.84 15.09 0.18
N ILE A 96 12.66 15.18 0.80
CA ILE A 96 12.24 16.41 1.47
C ILE A 96 12.86 16.40 2.87
N GLU A 97 13.92 17.18 3.07
CA GLU A 97 14.40 17.50 4.41
C GLU A 97 13.36 18.39 5.10
N ILE A 98 12.54 17.80 5.98
CA ILE A 98 11.67 18.58 6.86
C ILE A 98 12.56 19.24 7.91
N ASN A 99 13.07 20.42 7.61
CA ASN A 99 13.72 21.25 8.61
C ASN A 99 12.68 21.58 9.70
N GLU A 100 13.07 21.51 10.98
CA GLU A 100 12.18 21.73 12.14
C GLU A 100 11.41 23.07 12.06
N LEU A 101 11.98 24.06 11.36
CA LEU A 101 11.32 25.34 11.07
C LEU A 101 10.01 25.20 10.26
N TYR A 102 9.95 24.24 9.31
CA TYR A 102 8.75 23.99 8.51
C TYR A 102 7.61 23.37 9.33
N LYS A 103 7.92 22.53 10.33
CA LYS A 103 6.91 22.00 11.27
C LYS A 103 6.29 23.12 12.10
N VAL A 104 7.12 24.02 12.64
CA VAL A 104 6.66 25.19 13.41
C VAL A 104 5.77 26.08 12.55
N LEU A 105 6.15 26.36 11.31
CA LEU A 105 5.35 27.16 10.39
C LEU A 105 3.98 26.53 10.08
N GLN A 106 3.91 25.20 9.92
CA GLN A 106 2.63 24.51 9.73
C GLN A 106 1.73 24.57 10.97
N ILE A 107 2.31 24.43 12.17
CA ILE A 107 1.56 24.56 13.43
C ILE A 107 1.01 25.98 13.57
N LEU A 108 1.82 27.00 13.33
CA LEU A 108 1.39 28.40 13.39
C LEU A 108 0.29 28.72 12.36
N LYS A 109 0.40 28.16 11.14
CA LYS A 109 -0.62 28.31 10.10
C LYS A 109 -1.96 27.67 10.49
N LYS A 110 -1.93 26.49 11.12
CA LYS A 110 -3.14 25.84 11.66
C LYS A 110 -3.75 26.65 12.81
N LEU A 111 -2.93 27.19 13.69
CA LEU A 111 -3.40 28.02 14.81
C LEU A 111 -4.05 29.33 14.32
N SER A 112 -3.52 29.97 13.27
CA SER A 112 -4.11 31.19 12.72
C SER A 112 -5.49 30.96 12.11
N GLN A 113 -5.73 29.79 11.50
CA GLN A 113 -7.03 29.42 10.94
C GLN A 113 -8.09 29.09 12.00
N VAL A 114 -7.68 28.76 13.22
CA VAL A 114 -8.59 28.54 14.36
C VAL A 114 -8.88 29.85 15.11
N LEU A 115 -8.00 30.84 14.98
CA LEU A 115 -8.11 32.15 15.64
C LEU A 115 -8.75 33.24 14.77
N THR A 116 -9.23 32.91 13.58
CA THR A 116 -9.96 33.81 12.66
C THR A 116 -11.33 33.23 12.38
#